data_AF-A0A2V6AWW1-F1
#
_entry.id   AF-A0A2V6AWW1-F1
#
_cell.length_a   1.000
_cell.length_b   1.000
_cell.length_c   1.000
_cell.angle_alpha   90.00
_cell.angle_beta   90.00
_cell.angle_gamma   90.00
#
_symmetry.space_group_name_H-M   'P 1'
#
loop_
_entity.id
_entity.type
_entity.pdbx_description
1 polymer ?
#
loop_
_entity_poly.entity_id
_entity_poly.type
_entity_poly.pdbx_seq_one_letter_code
_entity_poly.pdbx_strand_id
1 'polypeptide(L)'
;SNPKIGVVGARIISADDLIETAGLVLLPDGTVRSAFAGCTRDFRGANRQLQAVRNYSAVSASCLLTRREVFEKEASRDTAGFRHLGRDDGVSMAVEFCLKLHEQGLRTVSIPYAEL
;
A
#
# COMPACT_ATOMS: atom_id res chain seq x y z
N SER A 1 -10.23 7.76 -14.97
CA SER A 1 -9.98 6.61 -14.06
C SER A 1 -9.10 5.60 -14.78
N ASN A 2 -8.10 5.00 -14.12
CA ASN A 2 -7.26 3.96 -14.72
C ASN A 2 -7.72 2.58 -14.22
N PRO A 3 -8.33 1.73 -15.08
CA PRO A 3 -8.90 0.46 -14.64
C PRO A 3 -7.85 -0.54 -14.15
N LYS A 4 -6.59 -0.38 -14.56
CA LYS A 4 -5.46 -1.23 -14.16
C LYS A 4 -4.92 -0.93 -12.75
N ILE A 5 -5.52 0.00 -12.01
CA ILE A 5 -5.14 0.29 -10.62
C ILE A 5 -6.10 -0.47 -9.70
N GLY A 6 -5.59 -1.37 -8.87
CA GLY A 6 -6.39 -2.14 -7.92
C GLY A 6 -6.46 -1.46 -6.55
N VAL A 7 -5.35 -0.85 -6.13
CA VAL A 7 -5.20 -0.25 -4.80
C VAL A 7 -4.48 1.09 -4.90
N VAL A 8 -4.92 2.04 -4.09
CA VAL A 8 -4.30 3.36 -3.91
C VAL A 8 -4.02 3.55 -2.43
N GLY A 9 -2.83 4.00 -2.08
CA GLY A 9 -2.47 4.40 -0.71
C GLY A 9 -1.94 5.82 -0.63
N ALA A 10 -1.90 6.33 0.59
CA ALA A 10 -1.26 7.59 0.95
C ALA A 10 0.13 7.33 1.57
N ARG A 11 0.90 8.40 1.74
CA ARG A 11 2.06 8.39 2.61
C ARG A 11 1.59 8.50 4.07
N ILE A 12 2.13 7.67 4.95
CA ILE A 12 1.84 7.72 6.38
C ILE A 12 2.96 8.48 7.07
N ILE A 13 2.61 9.52 7.81
CA ILE A 13 3.53 10.39 8.54
C ILE A 13 3.32 10.17 10.04
N SER A 14 4.43 9.99 10.77
CA SER A 14 4.38 9.87 12.22
C SER A 14 4.14 11.24 12.88
N ALA A 15 3.82 11.24 14.17
CA ALA A 15 3.72 12.47 14.95
C ALA A 15 5.03 13.28 15.01
N ASP A 16 6.18 12.66 14.73
CA ASP A 16 7.50 13.28 14.72
C ASP A 16 7.89 13.85 13.33
N ASP A 17 6.93 14.01 12.40
CA ASP A 17 7.15 14.47 11.02
C ASP A 17 8.12 13.58 10.20
N LEU A 18 8.22 12.30 10.58
CA LEU A 18 8.95 11.29 9.85
C LEU A 18 8.00 10.46 8.99
N ILE A 19 8.47 10.02 7.84
CA ILE A 19 7.75 9.06 7.01
C ILE A 19 7.75 7.72 7.74
N GLU A 20 6.57 7.21 8.08
CA GLU A 20 6.42 5.82 8.55
C GLU A 20 6.46 4.88 7.34
N THR A 21 5.69 5.22 6.30
CA THR A 21 5.71 4.50 5.03
C THR A 21 5.18 5.32 3.87
N ALA A 22 5.88 5.27 2.73
CA ALA A 22 5.34 5.73 1.45
C ALA A 22 4.72 4.59 0.61
N GLY A 23 4.73 3.37 1.13
CA GLY A 23 4.41 2.14 0.40
C GLY A 23 5.26 0.98 0.91
N LEU A 24 4.81 -0.24 0.64
CA LEU A 24 5.46 -1.46 1.10
C LEU A 24 6.14 -2.17 -0.08
N VAL A 25 7.36 -2.63 0.15
CA VAL A 25 8.16 -3.39 -0.82
C VAL A 25 8.36 -4.80 -0.29
N LEU A 26 7.91 -5.78 -1.07
CA LEU A 26 8.20 -7.19 -0.83
C LEU A 26 9.56 -7.52 -1.43
N LEU A 27 10.46 -8.06 -0.63
CA LEU A 27 11.78 -8.50 -1.03
C LEU A 27 11.80 -9.99 -1.42
N PRO A 28 12.81 -10.47 -2.17
CA PRO A 28 12.90 -11.86 -2.60
C PRO A 28 12.98 -12.89 -1.46
N ASP A 29 13.41 -12.47 -0.27
CA ASP A 29 13.48 -13.30 0.94
C ASP A 29 12.13 -13.40 1.68
N GLY A 30 11.07 -12.78 1.14
CA GLY A 30 9.75 -12.71 1.76
C GLY A 30 9.58 -11.57 2.77
N THR A 31 10.63 -10.78 3.03
CA THR A 31 10.55 -9.66 3.97
C THR A 31 9.79 -8.49 3.34
N VAL A 32 8.88 -7.89 4.11
CA VAL A 32 8.21 -6.64 3.73
C VAL A 32 8.92 -5.47 4.40
N ARG A 33 9.35 -4.48 3.60
CA ARG A 33 9.95 -3.24 4.12
C ARG A 33 9.12 -2.02 3.76
N SER A 34 9.07 -1.09 4.70
CA SER A 34 8.48 0.22 4.48
C SER A 34 9.43 1.11 3.66
N ALA A 35 8.94 1.61 2.54
CA ALA A 35 9.69 2.53 1.70
C ALA A 35 9.82 3.90 2.39
N PHE A 36 11.06 4.38 2.47
CA PHE A 36 11.42 5.68 3.05
C PHE A 36 11.12 5.85 4.54
N ALA A 37 10.93 4.75 5.27
CA ALA A 37 10.78 4.80 6.72
C ALA A 37 11.94 5.56 7.39
N GLY A 38 11.61 6.50 8.26
CA GLY A 38 12.56 7.34 9.01
C GLY A 38 13.14 8.52 8.23
N CYS A 39 12.78 8.71 6.95
CA CYS A 39 13.08 9.95 6.24
C CYS A 39 12.18 11.08 6.74
N THR A 40 12.63 12.33 6.62
CA THR A 40 11.79 13.50 6.93
C THR A 40 10.63 13.61 5.93
N ARG A 41 9.51 14.20 6.36
CA ARG A 41 8.32 14.43 5.53
C ARG A 41 8.60 15.16 4.20
N ASP A 42 9.59 16.07 4.20
CA ASP A 42 9.99 16.85 3.03
C ASP A 42 11.06 16.17 2.15
N PHE A 43 11.52 14.97 2.56
CA PHE A 43 12.50 14.20 1.82
C PHE A 43 11.98 13.87 0.43
N ARG A 44 12.72 14.29 -0.60
CA ARG A 44 12.32 14.11 -2.01
C ARG A 44 12.69 12.73 -2.57
N GLY A 45 13.65 12.06 -1.94
CA GLY A 45 14.30 10.87 -2.49
C GLY A 45 15.21 11.17 -3.69
N ALA A 46 15.99 10.18 -4.09
CA ALA A 46 16.77 10.23 -5.32
C ALA A 46 15.84 10.49 -6.51
N ASN A 47 16.22 11.40 -7.41
CA ASN A 47 15.43 11.77 -8.59
C ASN A 47 13.97 12.18 -8.28
N ARG A 48 13.71 12.76 -7.10
CA ARG A 48 12.36 13.19 -6.67
C ARG A 48 11.32 12.06 -6.67
N GLN A 49 11.76 10.81 -6.49
CA GLN A 49 10.89 9.64 -6.54
C GLN A 49 9.77 9.66 -5.50
N LEU A 50 9.92 10.42 -4.40
CA LEU A 50 8.90 10.61 -3.37
C LEU A 50 7.90 11.72 -3.71
N GLN A 51 8.10 12.44 -4.83
CA GLN A 51 7.21 13.48 -5.34
C GLN A 51 6.34 13.00 -6.52
N ALA A 52 6.52 11.74 -6.95
CA ALA A 52 5.80 11.17 -8.08
C ALA A 52 4.90 10.00 -7.65
N VAL A 53 3.77 9.82 -8.34
CA VAL A 53 2.93 8.63 -8.19
C VAL A 53 3.75 7.41 -8.57
N ARG A 54 3.80 6.41 -7.69
CA ARG A 54 4.68 5.25 -7.86
C ARG A 54 3.96 3.94 -7.56
N ASN A 55 4.31 2.89 -8.31
CA ASN A 55 3.88 1.54 -8.01
C ASN A 55 4.70 0.96 -6.84
N TYR A 56 4.03 0.24 -5.95
CA TYR A 56 4.63 -0.52 -4.86
C TYR A 56 4.10 -1.95 -4.87
N SER A 57 4.74 -2.85 -4.12
CA SER A 57 4.22 -4.20 -3.92
C SER A 57 2.90 -4.15 -3.14
N ALA A 58 2.81 -3.28 -2.13
CA ALA A 58 1.60 -3.05 -1.36
C ALA A 58 1.57 -1.63 -0.76
N VAL A 59 0.47 -1.27 -0.08
CA VAL A 59 0.34 -0.06 0.75
C VAL A 59 -0.15 -0.44 2.14
N SER A 60 0.04 0.44 3.12
CA SER A 60 -0.36 0.17 4.52
C SER A 60 -1.86 0.04 4.68
N ALA A 61 -2.29 -0.84 5.59
CA ALA A 61 -3.67 -0.92 6.05
C ALA A 61 -4.18 0.40 6.66
N SER A 62 -3.28 1.23 7.20
CA SER A 62 -3.63 2.55 7.77
C SER A 62 -4.31 3.47 6.74
N CYS A 63 -3.93 3.36 5.46
CA CYS A 63 -4.57 4.12 4.38
C CYS A 63 -4.56 3.31 3.08
N LEU A 64 -5.63 2.56 2.86
CA LEU A 64 -5.82 1.74 1.67
C LEU A 64 -7.19 2.05 1.05
N LEU A 65 -7.18 2.43 -0.23
CA LEU A 65 -8.37 2.68 -1.03
C LEU A 65 -8.42 1.72 -2.22
N THR A 66 -9.58 1.12 -2.44
CA THR A 66 -9.84 0.25 -3.58
C THR A 66 -11.25 0.47 -4.11
N ARG A 67 -11.52 0.03 -5.35
CA ARG A 67 -12.89 0.07 -5.88
C ARG A 67 -13.74 -0.96 -5.17
N ARG A 68 -14.99 -0.59 -4.88
CA ARG A 68 -15.97 -1.47 -4.22
C ARG A 68 -16.10 -2.82 -4.93
N GLU A 69 -16.23 -2.82 -6.25
CA GLU A 69 -16.34 -4.03 -7.07
C GLU A 69 -15.12 -4.98 -6.96
N VAL A 70 -13.92 -4.42 -6.78
CA VAL A 70 -12.67 -5.19 -6.63
C VAL A 70 -12.64 -5.81 -5.24
N PHE A 71 -12.96 -5.02 -4.22
CA PHE A 71 -13.06 -5.50 -2.84
C PHE A 71 -14.09 -6.61 -2.69
N GLU A 72 -15.31 -6.41 -3.18
CA GLU A 72 -16.39 -7.41 -3.09
C GLU A 72 -16.04 -8.70 -3.83
N LYS A 73 -15.41 -8.59 -5.00
CA LYS A 73 -14.94 -9.75 -5.75
C LYS A 73 -13.89 -10.55 -4.97
N GLU A 74 -12.90 -9.90 -4.36
CA GLU A 74 -11.90 -10.59 -3.54
C GLU A 74 -12.51 -11.15 -2.25
N ALA A 75 -13.39 -10.41 -1.58
CA ALA A 75 -14.10 -10.87 -0.39
C ALA A 75 -14.96 -12.12 -0.66
N SER A 76 -15.56 -12.22 -1.86
CA SER A 76 -16.34 -13.40 -2.26
C SER A 76 -15.49 -14.63 -2.57
N ARG A 77 -14.21 -14.44 -2.92
CA ARG A 77 -13.25 -15.52 -3.20
C ARG A 77 -12.63 -16.09 -1.94
N ASP A 78 -12.54 -15.28 -0.89
CA ASP A 78 -11.92 -15.62 0.37
C ASP A 78 -12.93 -15.52 1.51
N THR A 79 -13.79 -16.55 1.59
CA THR A 79 -14.89 -16.63 2.56
C THR A 79 -14.42 -16.81 4.00
N ALA A 80 -13.13 -17.10 4.23
CA ALA A 80 -12.56 -17.40 5.54
C ALA A 80 -11.64 -16.29 6.11
N GLY A 81 -10.90 -15.54 5.26
CA GLY A 81 -9.84 -14.65 5.74
C GLY A 81 -10.12 -13.14 5.70
N PHE A 82 -11.02 -12.67 4.85
CA PHE A 82 -10.99 -11.26 4.41
C PHE A 82 -11.62 -10.23 5.37
N ARG A 83 -12.34 -10.67 6.41
CA ARG A 83 -13.15 -9.78 7.27
C ARG A 83 -12.37 -9.07 8.39
N HIS A 84 -11.05 -9.24 8.45
CA HIS A 84 -10.21 -8.85 9.59
C HIS A 84 -9.09 -7.85 9.28
N LEU A 85 -9.26 -6.96 8.29
CA LEU A 85 -8.29 -5.90 7.94
C LEU A 85 -7.92 -4.89 9.06
N GLY A 86 -8.31 -5.16 10.32
CA GLY A 86 -8.03 -4.33 11.50
C GLY A 86 -7.49 -5.10 12.71
N ARG A 87 -6.90 -6.29 12.56
CA ARG A 87 -6.24 -7.01 13.66
C ARG A 87 -4.70 -6.94 13.56
N ASP A 88 -4.00 -7.34 14.62
CA ASP A 88 -2.56 -7.10 14.91
C ASP A 88 -1.55 -7.49 13.80
N ASP A 89 -1.99 -8.19 12.75
CA ASP A 89 -1.27 -8.60 11.55
C ASP A 89 -1.64 -7.78 10.30
N GLY A 90 -2.22 -6.59 10.45
CA GLY A 90 -2.75 -5.76 9.36
C GLY A 90 -1.77 -5.43 8.23
N VAL A 91 -0.46 -5.45 8.49
CA VAL A 91 0.57 -5.34 7.44
C VAL A 91 0.54 -6.56 6.50
N SER A 92 0.48 -7.77 7.06
CA SER A 92 0.44 -9.01 6.29
C SER A 92 -0.82 -9.10 5.42
N MET A 93 -1.99 -8.75 5.99
CA MET A 93 -3.25 -8.80 5.24
C MET A 93 -3.32 -7.77 4.11
N ALA A 94 -2.89 -6.53 4.34
CA ALA A 94 -2.86 -5.50 3.30
C ALA A 94 -1.88 -5.87 2.17
N VAL A 95 -0.75 -6.50 2.53
CA VAL A 95 0.22 -7.04 1.57
C VAL A 95 -0.40 -8.17 0.75
N GLU A 96 -1.00 -9.17 1.38
CA GLU A 96 -1.68 -10.28 0.70
C GLU A 96 -2.77 -9.80 -0.26
N PHE A 97 -3.59 -8.84 0.16
CA PHE A 97 -4.61 -8.26 -0.72
C PHE A 97 -3.99 -7.58 -1.94
N CYS A 98 -2.95 -6.77 -1.75
CA CYS A 98 -2.25 -6.12 -2.86
C CYS A 98 -1.61 -7.13 -3.82
N LEU A 99 -1.03 -8.22 -3.30
CA LEU A 99 -0.41 -9.28 -4.10
C LEU A 99 -1.46 -10.07 -4.90
N LYS A 100 -2.59 -10.45 -4.29
CA LYS A 100 -3.71 -11.10 -5.00
C LYS A 100 -4.23 -10.25 -6.17
N LEU A 101 -4.30 -8.93 -5.99
CA LEU A 101 -4.66 -8.01 -7.07
C LEU A 101 -3.55 -7.89 -8.11
N HIS A 102 -2.29 -7.94 -7.70
CA HIS A 102 -1.14 -7.97 -8.61
C HIS A 102 -1.15 -9.18 -9.55
N GLU A 103 -1.46 -10.37 -9.01
CA GLU A 103 -1.62 -11.60 -9.80
C GLU A 103 -2.75 -11.50 -10.85
N GLN A 104 -3.72 -10.61 -10.62
CA GLN A 104 -4.80 -10.31 -11.56
C GLN A 104 -4.45 -9.20 -12.57
N GLY A 105 -3.20 -8.75 -12.59
CA GLY A 105 -2.72 -7.69 -13.48
C GLY A 105 -3.08 -6.26 -13.03
N LEU A 106 -3.53 -6.10 -11.78
CA LEU A 106 -3.79 -4.78 -11.20
C LEU A 106 -2.55 -4.25 -10.49
N ARG A 107 -2.42 -2.93 -10.42
CA ARG A 107 -1.29 -2.26 -9.77
C ARG A 107 -1.72 -1.60 -8.47
N THR A 108 -0.80 -1.61 -7.52
CA THR A 108 -0.88 -0.86 -6.27
C THR A 108 -0.06 0.41 -6.41
N VAL A 109 -0.68 1.57 -6.21
CA VAL A 109 -0.03 2.88 -6.34
C VAL A 109 -0.07 3.63 -5.03
N SER A 110 1.02 4.33 -4.72
CA SER A 110 1.06 5.32 -3.66
C SER A 110 1.03 6.72 -4.25
N ILE A 111 0.22 7.58 -3.64
CA ILE A 111 0.03 8.97 -4.05
C ILE A 111 0.86 9.87 -3.12
N PRO A 112 1.89 10.57 -3.64
CA PRO A 112 2.85 11.27 -2.80
C PRO A 112 2.30 12.55 -2.17
N TYR A 113 1.19 13.09 -2.66
CA TYR A 113 0.56 14.32 -2.16
C TYR A 113 -0.67 14.05 -1.27
N ALA A 114 -0.97 12.78 -1.01
CA ALA A 114 -1.93 12.37 0.01
C ALA A 114 -1.13 11.88 1.23
N GLU A 115 -1.40 12.46 2.40
CA GLU A 115 -0.73 12.13 3.65
C GLU A 115 -1.78 11.81 4.73
N LEU A 116 -1.48 10.83 5.58
CA LEU A 116 -2.23 10.48 6.79
C LEU A 116 -1.32 10.68 8.01
#